data_AF-A0A7Z0LRZ0-F1
#
_entry.id   AF-A0A7Z0LRZ0-F1
#
_cell.length_a   1.000
_cell.length_b   1.000
_cell.length_c   1.000
_cell.angle_alpha   90.00
_cell.angle_beta   90.00
_cell.angle_gamma   90.00
#
_symmetry.space_group_name_H-M   'P 1'
#
loop_
_entity.id
_entity.type
_entity.pdbx_description
1 polymer ?
#
loop_
_entity_poly.entity_id
_entity_poly.type
_entity_poly.pdbx_seq_one_letter_code
_entity_poly.pdbx_strand_id
1 'polypeptide(L)'
;MMAELLTTTALPIMLVGAMVGIASSAVGTFLVLRGNSMLSDAISHSIVFGIVIVWLLTKQQSGPVQLIGAALTGLLTVLLTEALASTKRVKQDTAIGLVFPALFSIGVLLLNIYANDVHIDTHTVLLGEIGFVWLDTLDIFGLPIPQALVSMSVMTVLNYAFIGLFYKELKLATFDPALAKTFGFMPSILFYVLLMLTSSTAVAAFDAVGAVLFIAFAIVPASAAYLLTDRLLMMFIIGALISIASSISGYYLAVYLNVSIGGMMAVMTGIFLMLAFLAGPRYGVITQLVKRQRARQAPVEPPPSV
;
A
#
# COMPACT_ATOMS: atom_id res chain seq x y z
N MET A 1 -19.41 -10.98 -25.28
CA MET A 1 -18.00 -11.32 -25.00
C MET A 1 -17.38 -10.53 -23.84
N MET A 2 -17.11 -9.21 -23.91
CA MET A 2 -16.61 -8.48 -22.72
C MET A 2 -17.64 -8.41 -21.56
N ALA A 3 -18.93 -8.24 -21.87
CA ALA A 3 -20.00 -8.24 -20.87
C ALA A 3 -20.12 -9.59 -20.13
N GLU A 4 -19.99 -10.73 -20.84
CA GLU A 4 -20.02 -12.07 -20.22
C GLU A 4 -18.80 -12.36 -19.33
N LEU A 5 -17.63 -11.82 -19.72
CA LEU A 5 -16.41 -11.93 -18.91
C LEU A 5 -16.53 -11.17 -17.58
N LEU A 6 -17.21 -10.02 -17.58
CA LEU A 6 -17.49 -9.24 -16.37
C LEU A 6 -18.63 -9.84 -15.51
N THR A 7 -19.52 -10.66 -16.07
CA THR A 7 -20.52 -11.39 -15.29
C THR A 7 -19.97 -12.61 -14.56
N THR A 8 -18.76 -13.06 -14.90
CA THR A 8 -18.07 -14.11 -14.12
C THR A 8 -17.48 -13.44 -12.88
N THR A 9 -18.11 -13.63 -11.71
CA THR A 9 -17.74 -12.99 -10.41
C THR A 9 -16.23 -12.97 -10.13
N ALA A 10 -15.49 -13.95 -10.64
CA ALA A 10 -14.03 -14.05 -10.56
C ALA A 10 -13.27 -12.86 -11.17
N LEU A 11 -13.64 -12.43 -12.38
CA LEU A 11 -12.84 -11.46 -13.15
C LEU A 11 -12.83 -10.06 -12.49
N PRO A 12 -13.98 -9.48 -12.07
CA PRO A 12 -14.01 -8.23 -11.32
C PRO A 12 -13.12 -8.24 -10.08
N ILE A 13 -13.18 -9.32 -9.29
CA ILE A 13 -12.43 -9.48 -8.04
C ILE A 13 -10.92 -9.46 -8.33
N MET A 14 -10.47 -10.26 -9.30
CA MET A 14 -9.06 -10.31 -9.68
C MET A 14 -8.56 -8.98 -10.27
N LEU A 15 -9.37 -8.32 -11.11
CA LEU A 15 -9.01 -7.03 -11.71
C LEU A 15 -8.90 -5.91 -10.67
N VAL A 16 -9.84 -5.85 -9.73
CA VAL A 16 -9.81 -4.86 -8.65
C VAL A 16 -8.63 -5.11 -7.74
N GLY A 17 -8.39 -6.37 -7.33
CA GLY A 17 -7.22 -6.73 -6.53
C GLY A 17 -5.91 -6.35 -7.24
N ALA A 18 -5.82 -6.61 -8.55
CA ALA A 18 -4.66 -6.25 -9.35
C ALA A 18 -4.47 -4.72 -9.42
N MET A 19 -5.54 -3.96 -9.70
CA MET A 19 -5.46 -2.50 -9.75
C MET A 19 -5.08 -1.89 -8.40
N VAL A 20 -5.68 -2.38 -7.31
CA VAL A 20 -5.30 -1.97 -5.95
C VAL A 20 -3.83 -2.22 -5.71
N GLY A 21 -3.35 -3.44 -6.01
CA GLY A 21 -1.96 -3.79 -5.80
C GLY A 21 -0.96 -3.07 -6.70
N ILE A 22 -1.35 -2.67 -7.92
CA ILE A 22 -0.53 -1.84 -8.79
C ILE A 22 -0.44 -0.41 -8.26
N ALA A 23 -1.58 0.18 -7.86
CA ALA A 23 -1.62 1.53 -7.30
C ALA A 23 -0.84 1.65 -5.99
N SER A 24 -1.05 0.70 -5.06
CA SER A 24 -0.50 0.74 -3.72
C SER A 24 0.98 0.39 -3.69
N SER A 25 1.43 -0.59 -4.48
CA SER A 25 2.87 -0.93 -4.56
C SER A 25 3.71 0.18 -5.16
N ALA A 26 3.13 1.04 -6.02
CA ALA A 26 3.82 2.20 -6.58
C ALA A 26 4.18 3.23 -5.50
N VAL A 27 3.20 3.68 -4.71
CA VAL A 27 3.47 4.59 -3.59
C VAL A 27 4.26 3.90 -2.48
N GLY A 28 3.97 2.62 -2.22
CA GLY A 28 4.63 1.79 -1.22
C GLY A 28 6.12 1.55 -1.51
N THR A 29 6.54 1.52 -2.77
CA THR A 29 7.96 1.45 -3.17
C THR A 29 8.79 2.57 -2.54
N PHE A 30 8.29 3.80 -2.55
CA PHE A 30 8.99 4.93 -1.92
C PHE A 30 8.94 4.88 -0.40
N LEU A 31 7.84 4.39 0.19
CA LEU A 31 7.75 4.20 1.64
C LEU A 31 8.74 3.15 2.13
N VAL A 32 8.86 2.03 1.42
CA VAL A 32 9.84 0.98 1.73
C VAL A 32 11.28 1.51 1.59
N LEU A 33 11.59 2.19 0.49
CA LEU A 33 12.94 2.73 0.25
C LEU A 33 13.37 3.78 1.29
N ARG A 34 12.41 4.54 1.86
CA ARG A 34 12.68 5.50 2.94
C ARG A 34 12.62 4.92 4.34
N GLY A 35 12.35 3.61 4.51
CA GLY A 35 12.18 3.00 5.84
C GLY A 35 10.90 3.43 6.56
N ASN A 36 9.91 3.93 5.82
CA ASN A 36 8.65 4.48 6.32
C ASN A 36 7.47 3.52 6.10
N SER A 37 7.73 2.21 5.98
CA SER A 37 6.67 1.20 5.75
C SER A 37 5.62 1.19 6.86
N MET A 38 6.02 1.39 8.13
CA MET A 38 5.11 1.45 9.28
C MET A 38 4.17 2.66 9.24
N LEU A 39 4.52 3.74 8.53
CA LEU A 39 3.61 4.88 8.36
C LEU A 39 2.39 4.51 7.51
N SER A 40 2.53 3.59 6.54
CA SER A 40 1.40 3.14 5.72
C SER A 40 0.33 2.43 6.56
N ASP A 41 0.76 1.64 7.54
CA ASP A 41 -0.13 0.93 8.46
C ASP A 41 -0.85 1.91 9.40
N ALA A 42 -0.11 2.85 9.97
CA ALA A 42 -0.67 3.89 10.83
C ALA A 42 -1.68 4.79 10.09
N ILE A 43 -1.42 5.15 8.84
CA ILE A 43 -2.37 5.93 8.02
C ILE A 43 -3.67 5.14 7.83
N SER A 44 -3.57 3.85 7.47
CA SER A 44 -4.73 2.98 7.20
C SER A 44 -5.69 2.89 8.39
N HIS A 45 -5.15 2.80 9.61
CA HIS A 45 -5.95 2.75 10.82
C HIS A 45 -6.45 4.14 11.27
N SER A 46 -5.64 5.19 11.11
CA SER A 46 -6.07 6.55 11.50
C SER A 46 -7.16 7.11 10.59
N ILE A 47 -7.30 6.64 9.35
CA ILE A 47 -8.32 7.10 8.38
C ILE A 47 -9.75 7.09 8.94
N VAL A 48 -10.08 6.11 9.81
CA VAL A 48 -11.40 6.00 10.46
C VAL A 48 -11.79 7.29 11.17
N PHE A 49 -10.86 7.95 11.85
CA PHE A 49 -11.10 9.23 12.51
C PHE A 49 -11.54 10.32 11.53
N GLY A 50 -10.89 10.39 10.36
CA GLY A 50 -11.23 11.37 9.32
C GLY A 50 -12.59 11.13 8.69
N ILE A 51 -12.91 9.87 8.40
CA ILE A 51 -14.21 9.48 7.86
C ILE A 51 -15.34 9.85 8.82
N VAL A 52 -15.15 9.55 10.12
CA VAL A 52 -16.16 9.85 11.15
C VAL A 52 -16.36 11.34 11.33
N ILE A 53 -15.30 12.16 11.35
CA ILE A 53 -15.44 13.63 11.43
C ILE A 53 -16.20 14.19 10.23
N VAL A 54 -15.88 13.75 9.01
CA VAL A 54 -16.61 14.20 7.82
C VAL A 54 -18.07 13.78 7.89
N TRP A 55 -18.35 12.55 8.30
CA TRP A 55 -19.72 12.08 8.46
C TRP A 55 -20.50 12.91 9.50
N LEU A 56 -19.88 13.27 10.62
CA LEU A 56 -20.51 14.11 11.65
C LEU A 56 -20.91 15.50 11.10
N LEU A 57 -20.05 16.09 10.27
CA LEU A 57 -20.25 17.43 9.71
C LEU A 57 -21.22 17.44 8.52
N THR A 58 -21.17 16.42 7.66
CA THR A 58 -21.90 16.40 6.39
C THR A 58 -23.13 15.50 6.39
N LYS A 59 -23.20 14.55 7.34
CA LYS A 59 -24.17 13.45 7.38
C LYS A 59 -24.16 12.55 6.14
N GLN A 60 -23.13 12.63 5.29
CA GLN A 60 -22.96 11.79 4.12
C GLN A 60 -22.14 10.54 4.46
N GLN A 61 -22.63 9.36 4.04
CA GLN A 61 -22.00 8.07 4.30
C GLN A 61 -20.94 7.67 3.26
N SER A 62 -21.02 8.21 2.05
CA SER A 62 -20.09 7.93 0.96
C SER A 62 -19.91 9.18 0.10
N GLY A 63 -18.72 9.34 -0.50
CA GLY A 63 -18.50 10.38 -1.51
C GLY A 63 -17.11 11.04 -1.46
N PRO A 64 -16.87 12.00 -2.37
CA PRO A 64 -15.57 12.65 -2.50
C PRO A 64 -15.14 13.46 -1.27
N VAL A 65 -16.09 13.89 -0.43
CA VAL A 65 -15.79 14.64 0.80
C VAL A 65 -15.12 13.77 1.86
N GLN A 66 -15.47 12.48 1.94
CA GLN A 66 -14.79 11.55 2.85
C GLN A 66 -13.34 11.29 2.45
N LEU A 67 -13.04 11.25 1.15
CA LEU A 67 -11.65 11.16 0.67
C LEU A 67 -10.81 12.33 1.19
N ILE A 68 -11.39 13.54 1.25
CA ILE A 68 -10.71 14.72 1.81
C ILE A 68 -10.47 14.53 3.31
N GLY A 69 -11.48 14.14 4.08
CA GLY A 69 -11.34 13.91 5.52
C GLY A 69 -10.26 12.89 5.85
N ALA A 70 -10.26 11.78 5.12
CA ALA A 70 -9.30 10.72 5.31
C ALA A 70 -7.88 11.10 4.83
N ALA A 71 -7.75 11.83 3.71
CA ALA A 71 -6.47 12.39 3.28
C ALA A 71 -5.88 13.36 4.34
N LEU A 72 -6.73 14.24 4.89
CA LEU A 72 -6.35 15.17 5.95
C LEU A 72 -5.94 14.44 7.23
N THR A 73 -6.64 13.38 7.61
CA THR A 73 -6.27 12.58 8.78
C THR A 73 -4.98 11.78 8.57
N GLY A 74 -4.74 11.26 7.37
CA GLY A 74 -3.44 10.66 7.02
C GLY A 74 -2.31 11.69 7.17
N LEU A 75 -2.51 12.91 6.67
CA LEU A 75 -1.54 14.00 6.84
C LEU A 75 -1.36 14.38 8.32
N LEU A 76 -2.46 14.49 9.07
CA LEU A 76 -2.44 14.74 10.52
C LEU A 76 -1.65 13.66 11.26
N THR A 77 -1.83 12.39 10.90
CA THR A 77 -1.11 11.25 11.49
C THR A 77 0.39 11.41 11.31
N VAL A 78 0.83 11.77 10.10
CA VAL A 78 2.26 12.01 9.81
C VAL A 78 2.75 13.21 10.59
N LEU A 79 2.04 14.34 10.55
CA LEU A 79 2.46 15.57 11.23
C LEU A 79 2.59 15.38 12.74
N LEU A 80 1.65 14.69 13.37
CA LEU A 80 1.71 14.35 14.80
C LEU A 80 2.87 13.39 15.09
N THR A 81 3.09 12.40 14.24
CA THR A 81 4.19 11.44 14.37
C THR A 81 5.54 12.16 14.25
N GLU A 82 5.73 13.00 13.24
CA GLU A 82 6.94 13.77 13.04
C GLU A 82 7.15 14.80 14.14
N ALA A 83 6.11 15.50 14.57
CA ALA A 83 6.19 16.44 15.69
C ALA A 83 6.68 15.73 16.95
N LEU A 84 6.12 14.55 17.26
CA LEU A 84 6.52 13.78 18.43
C LEU A 84 7.93 13.21 18.29
N ALA A 85 8.29 12.66 17.13
CA ALA A 85 9.63 12.15 16.85
C ALA A 85 10.70 13.26 16.86
N SER A 86 10.36 14.48 16.41
CA SER A 86 11.26 15.63 16.37
C SER A 86 11.70 16.10 17.76
N THR A 87 10.93 15.80 18.81
CA THR A 87 11.31 16.08 20.20
C THR A 87 12.53 15.30 20.67
N LYS A 88 12.95 14.26 19.93
CA LYS A 88 14.03 13.31 20.29
C LYS A 88 13.79 12.53 21.60
N ARG A 89 12.58 12.61 22.17
CA ARG A 89 12.21 11.87 23.40
C ARG A 89 11.74 10.46 23.13
N VAL A 90 11.21 10.20 21.93
CA VAL A 90 10.74 8.89 21.50
C VAL A 90 11.28 8.59 20.10
N LYS A 91 11.46 7.30 19.78
CA LYS A 91 11.83 6.85 18.44
C LYS A 91 10.66 7.03 17.49
N GLN A 92 10.94 7.13 16.18
CA GLN A 92 9.91 7.28 15.15
C GLN A 92 8.87 6.15 15.22
N ASP A 93 9.28 4.89 15.33
CA ASP A 93 8.35 3.75 15.46
C ASP A 93 7.46 3.84 16.70
N THR A 94 8.00 4.35 17.81
CA THR A 94 7.23 4.60 19.04
C THR A 94 6.24 5.74 18.85
N ALA A 95 6.63 6.81 18.16
CA ALA A 95 5.74 7.92 17.85
C ALA A 95 4.57 7.46 16.97
N ILE A 96 4.84 6.64 15.94
CA ILE A 96 3.83 6.00 15.12
C ILE A 96 2.86 5.21 16.01
N GLY A 97 3.41 4.33 16.86
CA GLY A 97 2.66 3.49 17.79
C GLY A 97 1.89 4.24 18.89
N LEU A 98 2.10 5.54 19.08
CA LEU A 98 1.33 6.37 20.01
C LEU A 98 0.22 7.14 19.29
N VAL A 99 0.51 7.67 18.11
CA VAL A 99 -0.41 8.53 17.36
C VAL A 99 -1.54 7.72 16.73
N PHE A 100 -1.24 6.60 16.07
CA PHE A 100 -2.29 5.84 15.38
C PHE A 100 -3.35 5.27 16.32
N PRO A 101 -3.02 4.65 17.49
CA PRO A 101 -4.06 4.12 18.37
C PRO A 101 -4.88 5.22 18.99
N ALA A 102 -4.29 6.40 19.25
CA ALA A 102 -4.99 7.55 19.77
C ALA A 102 -6.04 8.06 18.77
N LEU A 103 -5.65 8.32 17.52
CA LEU A 103 -6.58 8.75 16.48
C LEU A 103 -7.65 7.69 16.20
N PHE A 104 -7.26 6.42 16.07
CA PHE A 104 -8.19 5.31 15.86
C PHE A 104 -9.21 5.20 17.00
N SER A 105 -8.75 5.23 18.27
CA SER A 105 -9.64 5.13 19.44
C SER A 105 -10.60 6.31 19.53
N ILE A 106 -10.15 7.53 19.22
CA ILE A 106 -11.03 8.71 19.16
C ILE A 106 -12.06 8.53 18.03
N GLY A 107 -11.64 8.08 16.85
CA GLY A 107 -12.54 7.81 15.72
C GLY A 107 -13.63 6.80 16.07
N VAL A 108 -13.25 5.67 16.68
CA VAL A 108 -14.18 4.63 17.14
C VAL A 108 -15.10 5.15 18.25
N LEU A 109 -14.58 5.93 19.21
CA LEU A 109 -15.38 6.54 20.28
C LEU A 109 -16.44 7.48 19.72
N LEU A 110 -16.06 8.36 18.78
CA LEU A 110 -16.99 9.28 18.12
C LEU A 110 -18.05 8.52 17.32
N LEU A 111 -17.65 7.46 16.61
CA LEU A 111 -18.59 6.60 15.90
C LEU A 111 -19.60 5.96 16.87
N ASN A 112 -19.14 5.42 17.99
CA ASN A 112 -20.03 4.78 18.97
C ASN A 112 -20.99 5.78 19.60
N ILE A 113 -20.53 6.97 20.00
CA ILE A 113 -21.40 7.97 20.65
C ILE A 113 -22.47 8.51 19.69
N TYR A 114 -22.10 8.79 18.44
CA TYR A 114 -22.95 9.56 17.53
C TYR A 114 -23.61 8.74 16.41
N ALA A 115 -23.21 7.49 16.18
CA ALA A 115 -23.72 6.63 15.12
C ALA A 115 -24.33 5.30 15.62
N ASN A 116 -24.68 5.18 16.91
CA ASN A 116 -25.26 3.98 17.53
C ASN A 116 -26.52 3.40 16.83
N ASP A 117 -27.29 4.22 16.11
CA ASP A 117 -28.53 3.81 15.40
C ASP A 117 -28.35 3.59 13.89
N VAL A 118 -27.18 3.91 13.34
CA VAL A 118 -26.91 3.61 11.93
C VAL A 118 -26.43 2.17 11.90
N HIS A 119 -27.24 1.28 11.31
CA HIS A 119 -26.82 -0.07 10.90
C HIS A 119 -25.78 0.06 9.77
N ILE A 120 -24.66 0.73 10.04
CA ILE A 120 -23.43 0.55 9.29
C ILE A 120 -23.03 -0.86 9.64
N ASP A 121 -23.31 -1.81 8.75
CA ASP A 121 -22.76 -3.15 8.88
C ASP A 121 -21.25 -2.96 8.97
N THR A 122 -20.73 -3.08 10.19
CA THR A 122 -19.33 -2.81 10.51
C THR A 122 -18.44 -3.77 9.73
N HIS A 123 -18.97 -4.91 9.32
CA HIS A 123 -18.28 -5.83 8.43
C HIS A 123 -18.16 -5.32 6.99
N THR A 124 -19.18 -4.65 6.46
CA THR A 124 -19.19 -4.21 5.05
C THR A 124 -18.54 -2.84 4.87
N VAL A 125 -18.67 -1.94 5.84
CA VAL A 125 -18.13 -0.57 5.75
C VAL A 125 -16.76 -0.41 6.43
N LEU A 126 -16.39 -1.25 7.41
CA LEU A 126 -15.09 -1.10 8.10
C LEU A 126 -14.02 -2.13 7.71
N LEU A 127 -14.40 -3.28 7.13
CA LEU A 127 -13.41 -4.32 6.80
C LEU A 127 -13.05 -4.40 5.33
N GLY A 128 -13.90 -3.92 4.41
CA GLY A 128 -13.69 -4.00 2.96
C GLY A 128 -13.57 -5.45 2.48
N GLU A 129 -14.59 -5.96 1.82
CA GLU A 129 -14.61 -7.36 1.39
C GLU A 129 -14.54 -7.47 -0.12
N ILE A 130 -13.35 -7.81 -0.62
CA ILE A 130 -13.07 -7.92 -2.05
C ILE A 130 -13.98 -8.92 -2.76
N GLY A 131 -14.53 -9.90 -2.02
CA GLY A 131 -15.50 -10.86 -2.53
C GLY A 131 -16.84 -10.26 -3.00
N PHE A 132 -17.20 -9.05 -2.56
CA PHE A 132 -18.48 -8.39 -2.88
C PHE A 132 -18.37 -7.26 -3.90
N VAL A 133 -17.18 -6.98 -4.41
CA VAL A 133 -16.95 -5.84 -5.32
C VAL A 133 -17.74 -5.93 -6.63
N TRP A 134 -18.19 -7.12 -7.03
CA TRP A 134 -19.03 -7.31 -8.20
C TRP A 134 -20.49 -6.85 -8.01
N LEU A 135 -20.92 -6.55 -6.78
CA LEU A 135 -22.27 -6.07 -6.49
C LEU A 135 -22.43 -4.57 -6.77
N ASP A 136 -21.45 -3.76 -6.38
CA ASP A 136 -21.48 -2.31 -6.55
C ASP A 136 -20.92 -1.90 -7.91
N THR A 137 -21.79 -1.87 -8.92
CA THR A 137 -21.44 -1.56 -10.31
C THR A 137 -22.01 -0.22 -10.77
N LEU A 138 -21.25 0.46 -11.61
CA LEU A 138 -21.66 1.65 -12.35
C LEU A 138 -21.84 1.26 -13.82
N ASP A 139 -22.97 1.66 -14.39
CA ASP A 139 -23.21 1.51 -15.82
C ASP A 139 -22.40 2.56 -16.60
N ILE A 140 -21.31 2.10 -17.22
CA ILE A 140 -20.44 2.93 -18.06
C ILE A 140 -20.51 2.36 -19.49
N PHE A 141 -21.03 3.16 -20.42
CA PHE A 141 -21.25 2.74 -21.82
C PHE A 141 -22.08 1.46 -21.99
N GLY A 142 -23.01 1.19 -21.06
CA GLY A 142 -23.86 -0.01 -21.07
C GLY A 142 -23.19 -1.29 -20.57
N LEU A 143 -22.03 -1.17 -19.92
CA LEU A 143 -21.34 -2.26 -19.22
C LEU A 143 -21.38 -2.02 -17.71
N PRO A 144 -21.77 -3.01 -16.89
CA PRO A 144 -21.71 -2.92 -15.44
C PRO A 144 -20.25 -3.05 -14.98
N ILE A 145 -19.60 -1.94 -14.65
CA ILE A 145 -18.21 -1.90 -14.19
C ILE A 145 -18.19 -1.67 -12.69
N PRO A 146 -17.45 -2.46 -11.89
CA PRO A 146 -17.32 -2.23 -10.45
C PRO A 146 -16.85 -0.80 -10.14
N GLN A 147 -17.53 -0.11 -9.23
CA GLN A 147 -17.17 1.24 -8.82
C GLN A 147 -15.71 1.30 -8.30
N ALA A 148 -15.31 0.28 -7.55
CA ALA A 148 -13.94 0.11 -7.06
C ALA A 148 -12.90 0.03 -8.19
N LEU A 149 -13.24 -0.56 -9.34
CA LEU A 149 -12.31 -0.64 -10.46
C LEU A 149 -12.07 0.75 -11.05
N VAL A 150 -13.11 1.58 -11.12
CA VAL A 150 -13.01 2.96 -11.60
C VAL A 150 -12.20 3.82 -10.63
N SER A 151 -12.53 3.80 -9.33
CA SER A 151 -11.80 4.59 -8.32
C SER A 151 -10.32 4.24 -8.29
N MET A 152 -9.99 2.94 -8.32
CA MET A 152 -8.62 2.47 -8.30
C MET A 152 -7.88 2.70 -9.62
N SER A 153 -8.57 2.68 -10.76
CA SER A 153 -7.97 3.08 -12.03
C SER A 153 -7.59 4.56 -12.01
N VAL A 154 -8.45 5.44 -11.50
CA VAL A 154 -8.15 6.87 -11.33
C VAL A 154 -6.97 7.07 -10.38
N MET A 155 -6.96 6.41 -9.21
CA MET A 155 -5.83 6.51 -8.28
C MET A 155 -4.53 5.94 -8.87
N THR A 156 -4.59 4.86 -9.64
CA THR A 156 -3.42 4.31 -10.35
C THR A 156 -2.84 5.35 -11.29
N VAL A 157 -3.69 5.97 -12.13
CA VAL A 157 -3.26 7.02 -13.06
C VAL A 157 -2.67 8.20 -12.30
N LEU A 158 -3.31 8.67 -11.23
CA LEU A 158 -2.79 9.79 -10.43
C LEU A 158 -1.44 9.46 -9.78
N ASN A 159 -1.29 8.27 -9.20
CA ASN A 159 -0.04 7.83 -8.57
C ASN A 159 1.08 7.74 -9.61
N TYR A 160 0.87 7.06 -10.73
CA TYR A 160 1.89 6.94 -11.77
C TYR A 160 2.16 8.26 -12.50
N ALA A 161 1.16 9.13 -12.67
CA ALA A 161 1.36 10.47 -13.24
C ALA A 161 2.22 11.33 -12.32
N PHE A 162 1.95 11.34 -11.01
CA PHE A 162 2.77 12.03 -10.03
C PHE A 162 4.20 11.48 -10.01
N ILE A 163 4.36 10.15 -9.94
CA ILE A 163 5.66 9.49 -9.93
C ILE A 163 6.42 9.76 -11.24
N GLY A 164 5.74 9.76 -12.39
CA GLY A 164 6.33 10.03 -13.69
C GLY A 164 6.77 11.49 -13.84
N LEU A 165 5.93 12.44 -13.43
CA LEU A 165 6.21 13.88 -13.52
C LEU A 165 7.38 14.28 -12.61
N PHE A 166 7.42 13.75 -11.39
CA PHE A 166 8.44 14.05 -10.38
C PHE A 166 9.46 12.93 -10.21
N TYR A 167 9.70 12.11 -11.25
CA TYR A 167 10.51 10.90 -11.13
C TYR A 167 11.93 11.19 -10.64
N LYS A 168 12.59 12.21 -11.23
CA LYS A 168 13.97 12.59 -10.88
C LYS A 168 14.03 13.19 -9.47
N GLU A 169 13.03 13.99 -9.09
CA GLU A 169 12.94 14.65 -7.80
C GLU A 169 12.67 13.64 -6.69
N LEU A 170 11.70 12.74 -6.87
CA LEU A 170 11.37 11.68 -5.92
C LEU A 170 12.53 10.71 -5.74
N LYS A 171 13.18 10.30 -6.83
CA LYS A 171 14.37 9.45 -6.77
C LYS A 171 15.47 10.12 -5.96
N LEU A 172 15.85 11.35 -6.29
CA LEU A 172 16.91 12.05 -5.59
C LEU A 172 16.54 12.32 -4.13
N ALA A 173 15.33 12.79 -3.85
CA ALA A 173 14.82 13.02 -2.50
C ALA A 173 14.73 11.74 -1.65
N THR A 174 14.63 10.56 -2.28
CA THR A 174 14.58 9.27 -1.57
C THR A 174 15.97 8.78 -1.20
N PHE A 175 16.94 8.87 -2.11
CA PHE A 175 18.28 8.32 -1.89
C PHE A 175 19.26 9.34 -1.28
N ASP A 176 19.12 10.63 -1.59
CA ASP A 176 19.95 11.70 -1.03
C ASP A 176 19.14 13.01 -0.86
N PRO A 177 18.45 13.17 0.28
CA PRO A 177 17.70 14.39 0.58
C PRO A 177 18.58 15.66 0.65
N ALA A 178 19.86 15.54 0.97
CA ALA A 178 20.77 16.70 1.07
C ALA A 178 21.14 17.20 -0.33
N LEU A 179 21.53 16.28 -1.21
CA LEU A 179 21.78 16.58 -2.62
C LEU A 179 20.53 17.12 -3.30
N ALA A 180 19.35 16.53 -3.05
CA ALA A 180 18.09 17.05 -3.58
C ALA A 180 17.84 18.53 -3.21
N LYS A 181 18.15 18.93 -1.97
CA LYS A 181 18.05 20.34 -1.55
C LYS A 181 19.04 21.24 -2.30
N THR A 182 20.27 20.77 -2.55
CA THR A 182 21.26 21.56 -3.30
C THR A 182 20.86 21.81 -4.76
N PHE A 183 20.10 20.89 -5.36
CA PHE A 183 19.51 21.08 -6.70
C PHE A 183 18.25 21.95 -6.70
N GLY A 184 17.85 22.52 -5.55
CA GLY A 184 16.68 23.39 -5.42
C GLY A 184 15.35 22.64 -5.28
N PHE A 185 15.37 21.32 -5.12
CA PHE A 185 14.15 20.56 -4.85
C PHE A 185 13.72 20.70 -3.39
N MET A 186 12.45 20.37 -3.12
CA MET A 186 11.86 20.39 -1.78
C MET A 186 11.49 18.97 -1.30
N PRO A 187 12.46 18.16 -0.82
CA PRO A 187 12.25 16.76 -0.43
C PRO A 187 11.12 16.54 0.58
N SER A 188 10.92 17.51 1.48
CA SER A 188 9.85 17.45 2.48
C SER A 188 8.48 17.58 1.86
N ILE A 189 8.28 18.53 0.92
CA ILE A 189 6.99 18.69 0.23
C ILE A 189 6.66 17.46 -0.60
N LEU A 190 7.62 16.96 -1.37
CA LEU A 190 7.44 15.74 -2.17
C LEU A 190 7.02 14.55 -1.30
N PHE A 191 7.56 14.47 -0.08
CA PHE A 191 7.17 13.43 0.86
C PHE A 191 5.74 13.59 1.38
N TYR A 192 5.35 14.80 1.79
CA TYR A 192 3.97 15.03 2.24
C TYR A 192 2.96 14.78 1.12
N VAL A 193 3.29 15.13 -0.13
CA VAL A 193 2.44 14.81 -1.28
C VAL A 193 2.37 13.30 -1.51
N LEU A 194 3.49 12.58 -1.42
CA LEU A 194 3.51 11.11 -1.50
C LEU A 194 2.64 10.47 -0.42
N LEU A 195 2.68 10.99 0.81
CA LEU A 195 1.88 10.50 1.93
C LEU A 195 0.39 10.82 1.74
N MET A 196 0.08 12.01 1.22
CA MET A 196 -1.29 12.37 0.86
C MET A 196 -1.84 11.42 -0.22
N LEU A 197 -1.07 11.16 -1.27
CA LEU A 197 -1.43 10.17 -2.30
C LEU A 197 -1.59 8.76 -1.73
N THR A 198 -0.71 8.35 -0.82
CA THR A 198 -0.81 7.05 -0.13
C THR A 198 -2.11 6.97 0.66
N SER A 199 -2.43 8.01 1.45
CA SER A 199 -3.67 8.08 2.22
C SER A 199 -4.90 8.04 1.31
N SER A 200 -4.95 8.87 0.26
CA SER A 200 -6.05 8.86 -0.70
C SER A 200 -6.22 7.52 -1.40
N THR A 201 -5.11 6.85 -1.75
CA THR A 201 -5.12 5.50 -2.35
C THR A 201 -5.64 4.48 -1.35
N ALA A 202 -5.25 4.56 -0.07
CA ALA A 202 -5.72 3.68 0.98
C ALA A 202 -7.23 3.76 1.15
N VAL A 203 -7.79 4.97 1.14
CA VAL A 203 -9.23 5.21 1.30
C VAL A 203 -10.00 4.73 0.07
N ALA A 204 -9.51 5.02 -1.13
CA ALA A 204 -10.14 4.55 -2.36
C ALA A 204 -10.16 3.01 -2.46
N ALA A 205 -9.16 2.35 -1.86
CA ALA A 205 -9.08 0.90 -1.77
C ALA A 205 -9.83 0.31 -0.57
N PHE A 206 -10.15 1.12 0.44
CA PHE A 206 -10.64 0.65 1.75
C PHE A 206 -11.97 -0.10 1.61
N ASP A 207 -12.95 0.49 0.94
CA ASP A 207 -14.27 -0.13 0.73
C ASP A 207 -14.17 -1.43 -0.10
N ALA A 208 -13.22 -1.45 -1.05
CA ALA A 208 -13.08 -2.54 -2.00
C ALA A 208 -12.33 -3.76 -1.42
N VAL A 209 -11.31 -3.52 -0.60
CA VAL A 209 -10.30 -4.53 -0.29
C VAL A 209 -9.95 -4.59 1.20
N GLY A 210 -10.25 -3.53 1.94
CA GLY A 210 -9.96 -3.44 3.36
C GLY A 210 -8.55 -2.97 3.69
N ALA A 211 -8.36 -2.56 4.95
CA ALA A 211 -7.08 -2.06 5.44
C ALA A 211 -5.96 -3.10 5.34
N VAL A 212 -6.23 -4.35 5.74
CA VAL A 212 -5.20 -5.39 5.85
C VAL A 212 -4.62 -5.76 4.49
N LEU A 213 -5.48 -6.03 3.51
CA LEU A 213 -5.01 -6.39 2.17
C LEU A 213 -4.43 -5.17 1.43
N PHE A 214 -4.93 -3.95 1.68
CA PHE A 214 -4.28 -2.73 1.18
C PHE A 214 -2.83 -2.62 1.68
N ILE A 215 -2.58 -2.76 2.99
CA ILE A 215 -1.23 -2.68 3.56
C ILE A 215 -0.34 -3.79 3.00
N ALA A 216 -0.88 -5.02 2.88
CA ALA A 216 -0.14 -6.13 2.29
C ALA A 216 0.30 -5.78 0.86
N PHE A 217 -0.59 -5.27 0.02
CA PHE A 217 -0.24 -4.86 -1.34
C PHE A 217 0.65 -3.62 -1.42
N ALA A 218 0.54 -2.69 -0.48
CA ALA A 218 1.40 -1.50 -0.46
C ALA A 218 2.85 -1.87 -0.12
N ILE A 219 3.06 -2.72 0.89
CA ILE A 219 4.38 -2.96 1.45
C ILE A 219 5.04 -4.23 0.89
N VAL A 220 4.32 -5.36 0.84
CA VAL A 220 4.93 -6.67 0.57
C VAL A 220 5.47 -6.79 -0.86
N PRO A 221 4.72 -6.45 -1.93
CA PRO A 221 5.24 -6.44 -3.30
C PRO A 221 6.41 -5.48 -3.49
N ALA A 222 6.36 -4.30 -2.85
CA ALA A 222 7.43 -3.32 -2.90
C ALA A 222 8.72 -3.83 -2.21
N SER A 223 8.60 -4.48 -1.05
CA SER A 223 9.71 -5.14 -0.37
C SER A 223 10.26 -6.32 -1.16
N ALA A 224 9.40 -7.13 -1.80
CA ALA A 224 9.82 -8.23 -2.65
C ALA A 224 10.59 -7.73 -3.88
N ALA A 225 10.10 -6.66 -4.51
CA ALA A 225 10.78 -6.00 -5.62
C ALA A 225 12.15 -5.44 -5.22
N TYR A 226 12.26 -4.83 -4.02
CA TYR A 226 13.51 -4.34 -3.46
C TYR A 226 14.57 -5.45 -3.29
N LEU A 227 14.15 -6.68 -2.95
CA LEU A 227 15.08 -7.82 -2.83
C LEU A 227 15.57 -8.36 -4.18
N LEU A 228 14.80 -8.13 -5.26
CA LEU A 228 15.04 -8.68 -6.59
C LEU A 228 15.84 -7.74 -7.51
N THR A 229 15.77 -6.41 -7.31
CA THR A 229 16.42 -5.43 -8.20
C THR A 229 16.92 -4.19 -7.48
N ASP A 230 18.03 -3.63 -7.96
CA ASP A 230 18.58 -2.34 -7.51
C ASP A 230 18.07 -1.15 -8.36
N ARG A 231 17.28 -1.41 -9.41
CA ARG A 231 16.79 -0.38 -10.34
C ARG A 231 15.37 0.05 -9.97
N LEU A 232 15.19 1.31 -9.58
CA LEU A 232 13.89 1.89 -9.19
C LEU A 232 12.77 1.64 -10.22
N LEU A 233 13.04 1.79 -11.53
CA LEU A 233 12.03 1.49 -12.56
C LEU A 233 11.59 0.01 -12.55
N MET A 234 12.55 -0.90 -12.38
CA MET A 234 12.23 -2.32 -12.28
C MET A 234 11.48 -2.64 -11.00
N MET A 235 11.66 -1.88 -9.92
CA MET A 235 10.90 -2.10 -8.69
C MET A 235 9.40 -1.90 -8.91
N PHE A 236 9.00 -0.86 -9.65
CA PHE A 236 7.58 -0.65 -10.00
C PHE A 236 7.02 -1.79 -10.84
N ILE A 237 7.77 -2.23 -11.85
CA ILE A 237 7.33 -3.33 -12.74
C ILE A 237 7.19 -4.63 -11.96
N ILE A 238 8.21 -4.99 -11.17
CA ILE A 238 8.19 -6.23 -10.38
C ILE A 238 7.10 -6.16 -9.29
N GLY A 239 6.95 -5.03 -8.60
CA GLY A 239 5.90 -4.82 -7.62
C GLY A 239 4.50 -5.00 -8.22
N ALA A 240 4.25 -4.38 -9.37
CA ALA A 240 3.01 -4.55 -10.12
C ALA A 240 2.76 -6.02 -10.53
N LEU A 241 3.78 -6.71 -11.06
CA LEU A 241 3.67 -8.11 -11.45
C LEU A 241 3.39 -9.03 -10.26
N ILE A 242 4.04 -8.81 -9.12
CA ILE A 242 3.79 -9.56 -7.89
C ILE A 242 2.37 -9.32 -7.39
N SER A 243 1.89 -8.07 -7.42
CA SER A 243 0.52 -7.73 -7.07
C SER A 243 -0.50 -8.46 -7.95
N ILE A 244 -0.33 -8.39 -9.28
CA ILE A 244 -1.20 -9.10 -10.25
C ILE A 244 -1.18 -10.61 -10.00
N ALA A 245 0.01 -11.19 -9.87
CA ALA A 245 0.17 -12.62 -9.63
C ALA A 245 -0.49 -13.05 -8.31
N SER A 246 -0.39 -12.22 -7.26
CA SER A 246 -1.01 -12.47 -5.95
C SER A 246 -2.52 -12.39 -6.01
N SER A 247 -3.08 -11.44 -6.75
CA SER A 247 -4.54 -11.35 -6.95
C SER A 247 -5.09 -12.57 -7.68
N ILE A 248 -4.42 -13.02 -8.75
CA ILE A 248 -4.88 -14.17 -9.55
C ILE A 248 -4.73 -15.47 -8.74
N SER A 249 -3.53 -15.76 -8.25
CA SER A 249 -3.26 -16.99 -7.48
C SER A 249 -4.05 -17.04 -6.17
N GLY A 250 -4.18 -15.89 -5.48
CA GLY A 250 -4.90 -15.76 -4.23
C GLY A 250 -6.39 -16.02 -4.40
N TYR A 251 -6.99 -15.53 -5.49
CA TYR A 251 -8.40 -15.81 -5.79
C TYR A 251 -8.65 -17.31 -6.01
N TYR A 252 -7.88 -17.95 -6.92
CA TYR A 252 -8.10 -19.37 -7.21
C TYR A 252 -7.88 -20.27 -6.00
N LEU A 253 -6.86 -19.99 -5.18
CA LEU A 253 -6.59 -20.76 -3.97
C LEU A 253 -7.61 -20.48 -2.86
N ALA A 254 -8.14 -19.25 -2.76
CA ALA A 254 -9.21 -18.93 -1.83
C ALA A 254 -10.48 -19.72 -2.13
N VAL A 255 -10.87 -19.80 -3.41
CA VAL A 255 -12.03 -20.56 -3.86
C VAL A 255 -11.82 -22.06 -3.66
N TYR A 256 -10.64 -22.58 -3.99
CA TYR A 256 -10.33 -23.99 -3.81
C TYR A 256 -10.32 -24.43 -2.34
N LEU A 257 -9.77 -23.61 -1.45
CA LEU A 257 -9.66 -23.91 -0.02
C LEU A 257 -10.86 -23.43 0.81
N ASN A 258 -11.82 -22.74 0.18
CA ASN A 258 -12.98 -22.11 0.82
C ASN A 258 -12.58 -21.17 2.00
N VAL A 259 -11.64 -20.26 1.74
CA VAL A 259 -11.13 -19.27 2.70
C VAL A 259 -11.37 -17.84 2.22
N SER A 260 -11.12 -16.84 3.08
CA SER A 260 -11.22 -15.41 2.72
C SER A 260 -10.34 -15.09 1.51
N ILE A 261 -10.95 -14.49 0.48
CA ILE A 261 -10.27 -14.06 -0.75
C ILE A 261 -9.21 -13.02 -0.43
N GLY A 262 -9.57 -12.01 0.36
CA GLY A 262 -8.65 -10.96 0.77
C GLY A 262 -7.44 -11.51 1.55
N GLY A 263 -7.72 -12.39 2.52
CA GLY A 263 -6.68 -13.06 3.30
C GLY A 263 -5.75 -13.91 2.44
N MET A 264 -6.28 -14.66 1.47
CA MET A 264 -5.44 -15.50 0.60
C MET A 264 -4.59 -14.69 -0.38
N MET A 265 -5.10 -13.59 -0.93
CA MET A 265 -4.28 -12.67 -1.72
C MET A 265 -3.13 -12.10 -0.89
N ALA A 266 -3.38 -11.73 0.38
CA ALA A 266 -2.32 -11.27 1.27
C ALA A 266 -1.27 -12.37 1.51
N VAL A 267 -1.69 -13.61 1.76
CA VAL A 267 -0.77 -14.75 1.90
C VAL A 267 0.07 -14.97 0.63
N MET A 268 -0.53 -14.86 -0.56
CA MET A 268 0.22 -14.99 -1.82
C MET A 268 1.28 -13.91 -1.97
N THR A 269 1.01 -12.65 -1.61
CA THR A 269 2.06 -11.61 -1.60
C THR A 269 3.21 -12.01 -0.66
N GLY A 270 2.89 -12.58 0.51
CA GLY A 270 3.88 -13.12 1.45
C GLY A 270 4.69 -14.30 0.89
N ILE A 271 4.06 -15.20 0.15
CA ILE A 271 4.76 -16.30 -0.55
C ILE A 271 5.72 -15.75 -1.60
N PHE A 272 5.30 -14.78 -2.42
CA PHE A 272 6.20 -14.16 -3.40
C PHE A 272 7.35 -13.40 -2.73
N LEU A 273 7.11 -12.73 -1.59
CA LEU A 273 8.17 -12.15 -0.78
C LEU A 273 9.14 -13.22 -0.27
N MET A 274 8.63 -14.34 0.23
CA MET A 274 9.47 -15.45 0.71
C MET A 274 10.33 -16.03 -0.43
N LEU A 275 9.75 -16.20 -1.62
CA LEU A 275 10.47 -16.62 -2.82
C LEU A 275 11.54 -15.59 -3.22
N ALA A 276 11.21 -14.29 -3.21
CA ALA A 276 12.16 -13.22 -3.47
C ALA A 276 13.29 -13.17 -2.42
N PHE A 277 12.99 -13.45 -1.16
CA PHE A 277 13.95 -13.52 -0.07
C PHE A 277 14.89 -14.73 -0.18
N LEU A 278 14.41 -15.88 -0.67
CA LEU A 278 15.25 -17.06 -0.88
C LEU A 278 16.09 -16.93 -2.16
N ALA A 279 15.47 -16.50 -3.26
CA ALA A 279 16.07 -16.43 -4.59
C ALA A 279 16.76 -15.10 -4.92
N GLY A 280 16.72 -14.12 -4.01
CA GLY A 280 17.25 -12.77 -4.24
C GLY A 280 18.71 -12.78 -4.72
N PRO A 281 19.05 -12.10 -5.84
CA PRO A 281 20.39 -12.18 -6.43
C PRO A 281 21.49 -11.53 -5.57
N ARG A 282 21.13 -10.56 -4.72
CA ARG A 282 22.09 -9.83 -3.86
C ARG A 282 21.85 -10.05 -2.37
N TYR A 283 20.59 -10.03 -1.95
CA TYR A 283 20.17 -10.19 -0.56
C TYR A 283 19.61 -11.58 -0.24
N GLY A 284 19.54 -12.49 -1.22
CA GLY A 284 18.98 -13.81 -1.01
C GLY A 284 19.88 -14.69 -0.14
N VAL A 285 19.29 -15.36 0.85
CA VAL A 285 20.01 -16.21 1.81
C VAL A 285 20.79 -17.31 1.08
N ILE A 286 20.18 -17.93 0.07
CA ILE A 286 20.80 -18.99 -0.73
C ILE A 286 21.99 -18.44 -1.52
N THR A 287 21.82 -17.28 -2.17
CA THR A 287 22.87 -16.65 -2.96
C THR A 287 24.06 -16.22 -2.10
N GLN A 288 23.82 -15.75 -0.87
CA GLN A 288 24.88 -15.40 0.08
C GLN A 288 25.61 -16.63 0.62
N LEU A 289 24.90 -17.73 0.89
CA LEU A 289 25.50 -18.99 1.32
C LEU A 289 26.40 -19.58 0.22
N VAL A 290 25.94 -19.56 -1.04
CA VAL A 290 26.73 -20.03 -2.20
C VAL A 290 27.96 -19.14 -2.44
N LYS A 291 27.83 -17.81 -2.34
CA LYS A 291 28.98 -16.90 -2.45
C LYS A 291 29.98 -17.10 -1.31
N ARG A 292 29.53 -17.30 -0.08
CA ARG A 292 30.39 -17.60 1.09
C ARG A 292 31.11 -18.93 0.96
N GLN A 293 30.45 -19.96 0.43
CA GLN A 293 31.09 -21.26 0.18
C GLN A 293 32.13 -21.17 -0.95
N ARG A 294 31.83 -20.47 -2.05
CA ARG A 294 32.81 -20.22 -3.11
C ARG A 294 34.01 -19.39 -2.63
N ALA A 295 33.78 -18.38 -1.79
CA ALA A 295 34.86 -17.58 -1.20
C ALA A 295 35.74 -18.39 -0.23
N ARG A 296 35.18 -19.40 0.45
CA ARG A 296 35.95 -20.34 1.29
C ARG A 296 36.75 -21.37 0.49
N GLN A 297 36.35 -21.65 -0.74
CA GLN A 297 37.02 -22.60 -1.64
C GLN A 297 38.04 -21.92 -2.58
N ALA A 298 38.12 -20.59 -2.57
CA ALA A 298 39.13 -19.86 -3.32
C ALA A 298 40.53 -20.17 -2.73
N PRO A 299 41.52 -20.57 -3.55
CA PRO A 299 42.88 -20.83 -3.08
C PRO A 299 43.44 -19.57 -2.43
N VAL A 300 44.04 -19.70 -1.24
CA VAL A 300 44.83 -18.64 -0.62
C VAL A 300 46.06 -18.44 -1.50
N GLU A 301 46.13 -17.31 -2.21
CA GLU A 301 47.36 -16.93 -2.92
C GLU A 301 48.50 -16.82 -1.90
N PRO A 302 49.62 -17.53 -2.10
CA PRO A 302 50.76 -17.41 -1.21
C PRO A 302 51.27 -15.95 -1.23
N PRO A 303 51.73 -15.42 -0.09
CA PRO A 303 52.21 -14.06 -0.02
C PRO A 303 53.33 -13.83 -1.04
N PRO A 304 53.43 -12.63 -1.64
CA PRO A 304 54.45 -12.34 -2.62
C PRO A 304 55.84 -12.57 -2.00
N SER A 305 56.64 -13.40 -2.66
CA SER A 305 58.03 -13.65 -2.29
C SER A 305 58.81 -12.35 -2.40
N VAL A 306 59.32 -11.87 -1.26
CA VAL A 306 60.21 -10.70 -1.11
C VAL A 306 61.51 -10.91 -1.88
#